data_AF-A0A8S4MN77-F1
#
_entry.id   AF-A0A8S4MN77-F1
#
_cell.length_a   1.000
_cell.length_b   1.000
_cell.length_c   1.000
_cell.angle_alpha   90.00
_cell.angle_beta   90.00
_cell.angle_gamma   90.00
#
_symmetry.space_group_name_H-M   'P 1'
#
loop_
_entity.id
_entity.type
_entity.pdbx_description
1 polymer ?
#
loop_
_entity_poly.entity_id
_entity_poly.type
_entity_poly.pdbx_seq_one_letter_code
_entity_poly.pdbx_strand_id
1 'polypeptide(L)'
;MTPLDNSVLVVVSHSGRSLSTVVALRANIICNRIPGLVPRQRAICQTRPDLIVAIGEGAQMGIDECRYQFRHSRWNCTGMDNDNVFGRELRIGES
;
A
#
# COMPACT_ATOMS: atom_id res chain seq x y z
N MET A 1 -5.74 -17.70 36.25
CA MET A 1 -5.65 -16.82 35.07
C MET A 1 -6.14 -17.59 33.85
N THR A 2 -7.36 -17.34 33.41
CA THR A 2 -7.83 -17.80 32.09
C THR A 2 -7.20 -16.92 31.00
N PRO A 3 -7.35 -17.24 29.71
CA PRO A 3 -7.17 -18.56 29.05
C PRO A 3 -6.63 -18.37 27.59
N LEU A 4 -6.60 -19.44 26.77
CA LEU A 4 -6.87 -19.48 25.30
C LEU A 4 -6.29 -18.31 24.44
N ASP A 5 -5.48 -18.50 23.41
CA ASP A 5 -5.86 -19.19 22.18
C ASP A 5 -4.69 -19.03 21.20
N ASN A 6 -3.93 -20.10 20.94
CA ASN A 6 -2.92 -20.09 19.87
C ASN A 6 -3.47 -20.72 18.57
N SER A 7 -4.79 -20.77 18.44
CA SER A 7 -5.46 -21.11 17.20
C SER A 7 -5.47 -19.84 16.36
N VAL A 8 -4.44 -19.67 15.53
CA VAL A 8 -4.55 -18.83 14.34
C VAL A 8 -5.66 -19.46 13.49
N LEU A 9 -6.90 -19.01 13.72
CA LEU A 9 -8.09 -19.49 13.04
C LEU A 9 -8.06 -18.97 11.60
N VAL A 10 -7.33 -19.67 10.72
CA VAL A 10 -7.38 -19.41 9.28
C VAL A 10 -8.65 -20.06 8.73
N VAL A 11 -9.77 -19.36 8.81
CA VAL A 11 -11.00 -19.77 8.12
C VAL A 11 -10.87 -19.39 6.64
N VAL A 12 -10.34 -20.29 5.81
CA VAL A 12 -10.47 -20.18 4.35
C VAL A 12 -11.77 -20.88 3.94
N SER A 13 -12.89 -20.15 3.94
CA SER A 13 -14.14 -20.66 3.38
C SER A 13 -14.26 -20.24 1.91
N HIS A 14 -14.07 -21.20 1.00
CA HIS A 14 -14.34 -21.06 -0.43
C HIS A 14 -15.85 -21.09 -0.67
N SER A 15 -16.49 -19.92 -0.80
CA SER A 15 -17.61 -19.61 -1.70
C SER A 15 -18.31 -18.31 -1.28
N GLY A 16 -18.27 -17.31 -2.15
CA GLY A 16 -19.16 -16.13 -2.10
C GLY A 16 -18.84 -15.07 -1.03
N ARG A 17 -18.02 -14.06 -1.40
CA ARG A 17 -18.06 -12.68 -0.89
C ARG A 17 -18.22 -12.45 0.64
N SER A 18 -17.57 -13.24 1.50
CA SER A 18 -17.42 -12.88 2.92
C SER A 18 -15.97 -12.49 3.21
N LEU A 19 -15.75 -11.22 3.56
CA LEU A 19 -14.44 -10.69 3.90
C LEU A 19 -14.19 -10.98 5.40
N SER A 20 -13.13 -11.73 5.72
CA SER A 20 -12.78 -12.06 7.11
C SER A 20 -12.57 -10.78 7.94
N THR A 21 -13.04 -10.76 9.20
CA THR A 21 -12.87 -9.61 10.12
C THR A 21 -11.40 -9.22 10.30
N VAL A 22 -10.48 -10.20 10.28
CA VAL A 22 -9.03 -9.95 10.33
C VAL A 22 -8.55 -9.22 9.07
N VAL A 23 -9.07 -9.60 7.89
CA VAL A 23 -8.76 -8.93 6.62
C VAL A 23 -9.36 -7.53 6.59
N ALA A 24 -10.59 -7.35 7.12
CA ALA A 24 -11.25 -6.05 7.22
C ALA A 24 -10.50 -5.07 8.14
N LEU A 25 -10.03 -5.55 9.30
CA LEU A 25 -9.21 -4.75 10.21
C LEU A 25 -7.87 -4.35 9.58
N ARG A 26 -7.17 -5.29 8.93
CA ARG A 26 -5.93 -4.99 8.21
C ARG A 26 -6.15 -3.98 7.08
N ALA A 27 -7.25 -4.12 6.33
CA ALA A 27 -7.64 -3.15 5.32
C ALA A 27 -7.82 -1.76 5.91
N ASN A 28 -8.58 -1.65 7.00
CA ASN A 28 -8.88 -0.38 7.64
C ASN A 28 -7.61 0.35 8.11
N ILE A 29 -6.67 -0.39 8.72
CA ILE A 29 -5.39 0.16 9.19
C ILE A 29 -4.53 0.66 8.01
N ILE A 30 -4.42 -0.13 6.93
CA ILE A 30 -3.61 0.24 5.76
C ILE A 30 -4.22 1.44 5.04
N CYS A 31 -5.52 1.40 4.74
CA CYS A 31 -6.20 2.42 3.96
C CYS A 31 -6.30 3.78 4.65
N ASN A 32 -6.29 3.81 5.99
CA ASN A 32 -6.30 5.06 6.74
C ASN A 32 -4.90 5.66 6.93
N ARG A 33 -3.84 4.86 6.78
CA ARG A 33 -2.45 5.34 6.86
C ARG A 33 -1.92 5.94 5.57
N ILE A 34 -2.61 5.75 4.45
CA ILE A 34 -2.19 6.30 3.16
C ILE A 34 -2.76 7.70 2.99
N PRO A 35 -1.94 8.76 3.10
CA PRO A 35 -2.41 10.12 2.86
C PRO A 35 -2.71 10.32 1.38
N GLY A 36 -3.61 11.26 1.06
CA GLY A 36 -3.87 11.66 -0.32
C GLY A 36 -4.81 10.74 -1.12
N LEU A 37 -5.29 9.62 -0.59
CA LEU A 37 -6.28 8.79 -1.27
C LEU A 37 -7.61 9.54 -1.46
N VAL A 38 -8.05 9.67 -2.72
CA VAL A 38 -9.40 10.18 -3.03
C VAL A 38 -10.48 9.16 -2.63
N PRO A 39 -11.74 9.57 -2.42
CA PRO A 39 -12.80 8.67 -1.93
C PRO A 39 -12.95 7.36 -2.73
N ARG A 40 -12.80 7.43 -4.06
CA ARG A 40 -12.83 6.25 -4.94
C ARG A 40 -11.67 5.30 -4.69
N GLN A 41 -10.44 5.82 -4.51
CA GLN A 41 -9.27 4.99 -4.21
C GLN A 41 -9.37 4.37 -2.81
N ARG A 42 -9.95 5.09 -1.84
CA ARG A 42 -10.20 4.56 -0.49
C ARG A 42 -11.21 3.42 -0.50
N ALA A 43 -12.27 3.51 -1.30
CA ALA A 43 -13.22 2.41 -1.48
C ALA A 43 -12.56 1.16 -2.11
N ILE A 44 -11.69 1.36 -3.10
CA ILE A 44 -10.90 0.26 -3.70
C ILE A 44 -9.97 -0.36 -2.66
N CYS A 45 -9.25 0.45 -1.88
CA CYS A 45 -8.37 -0.03 -0.82
C CYS A 45 -9.12 -0.88 0.22
N GLN A 46 -10.31 -0.44 0.64
CA GLN A 46 -11.12 -1.17 1.62
C GLN A 46 -11.66 -2.51 1.07
N THR A 47 -11.96 -2.56 -0.23
CA THR A 47 -12.43 -3.80 -0.87
C THR A 47 -11.29 -4.77 -1.17
N ARG A 48 -10.09 -4.27 -1.45
CA ARG A 48 -8.91 -5.06 -1.85
C ARG A 48 -7.62 -4.49 -1.24
N PRO A 49 -7.39 -4.68 0.06
CA PRO A 49 -6.20 -4.18 0.74
C PRO A 49 -4.91 -4.89 0.30
N ASP A 50 -5.03 -6.14 -0.15
CA ASP A 50 -3.96 -6.96 -0.74
C ASP A 50 -3.32 -6.26 -1.95
N LEU A 51 -4.16 -5.67 -2.82
CA LEU A 51 -3.67 -4.97 -4.00
C LEU A 51 -2.85 -3.74 -3.64
N ILE A 52 -3.22 -3.04 -2.57
CA ILE A 52 -2.52 -1.82 -2.16
C ILE A 52 -1.13 -2.13 -1.61
N VAL A 53 -0.96 -3.27 -0.94
CA VAL A 53 0.37 -3.76 -0.54
C VAL A 53 1.22 -4.06 -1.78
N ALA A 54 0.69 -4.84 -2.72
CA ALA A 54 1.42 -5.19 -3.95
C ALA A 54 1.78 -3.96 -4.81
N ILE A 55 0.88 -2.96 -4.90
CA ILE A 55 1.15 -1.69 -5.57
C ILE A 55 2.27 -0.92 -4.86
N GLY A 56 2.25 -0.90 -3.52
CA GLY A 56 3.32 -0.30 -2.70
C GLY A 56 4.69 -0.92 -2.99
N GLU A 57 4.77 -2.24 -2.98
CA GLU A 57 6.00 -2.98 -3.28
C GLU A 57 6.48 -2.72 -4.72
N GLY A 58 5.58 -2.76 -5.69
CA GLY A 58 5.89 -2.51 -7.10
C GLY A 58 6.46 -1.11 -7.34
N ALA A 59 5.89 -0.10 -6.68
CA ALA A 59 6.39 1.26 -6.79
C ALA A 59 7.75 1.45 -6.11
N GLN A 60 7.98 0.81 -4.96
CA GLN A 60 9.28 0.84 -4.30
C GLN A 60 10.36 0.25 -5.21
N MET A 61 10.09 -0.91 -5.82
CA MET A 61 10.99 -1.49 -6.82
C MET A 61 11.25 -0.54 -8.00
N GLY A 62 10.22 0.16 -8.48
CA GLY A 62 10.36 1.16 -9.55
C GLY A 62 11.24 2.34 -9.15
N ILE A 63 11.13 2.83 -7.91
CA ILE A 63 11.99 3.91 -7.38
C ILE A 63 13.44 3.44 -7.27
N ASP A 64 13.66 2.21 -6.80
CA ASP A 64 15.01 1.65 -6.67
C ASP A 64 15.67 1.48 -8.04
N GLU A 65 14.94 1.00 -9.04
CA GLU A 65 15.42 0.93 -10.42
C GLU A 65 15.65 2.33 -11.03
N CYS A 66 14.78 3.30 -10.71
CA CYS A 66 14.98 4.69 -11.12
C CYS A 66 16.33 5.22 -10.61
N ARG A 67 16.61 5.05 -9.31
CA ARG A 67 17.90 5.44 -8.74
C ARG A 67 19.06 4.72 -9.43
N TYR A 68 18.92 3.42 -9.66
CA TYR A 68 19.95 2.65 -10.34
C TYR A 68 20.24 3.20 -11.73
N GLN A 69 19.22 3.43 -12.55
CA GLN A 69 19.38 3.89 -13.94
C GLN A 69 19.87 5.33 -14.02
N PHE A 70 19.39 6.21 -13.14
CA PHE A 70 19.68 7.64 -13.16
C PHE A 70 20.80 8.07 -12.20
N ARG A 71 21.57 7.11 -11.64
CA ARG A 71 22.66 7.38 -10.67
C ARG A 71 23.76 8.34 -11.14
N HIS A 72 23.92 8.52 -12.46
CA HIS A 72 24.89 9.44 -13.06
C HIS A 72 24.21 10.60 -13.82
N SER A 73 22.88 10.73 -13.69
CA SER A 73 22.12 11.79 -14.31
C SER A 73 21.98 12.99 -13.37
N ARG A 74 21.74 14.18 -13.94
CA ARG A 74 21.48 15.41 -13.14
C ARG A 74 20.26 15.28 -12.24
N TRP A 75 19.29 14.47 -12.66
CA TRP A 75 18.15 14.07 -11.87
C TRP A 75 18.33 12.60 -11.49
N ASN A 76 18.37 12.29 -10.20
CA ASN A 76 18.80 11.01 -9.63
C ASN A 76 17.69 10.33 -8.79
N CYS A 77 16.43 10.71 -9.02
CA CYS A 77 15.24 10.18 -8.36
C CYS A 77 15.18 10.36 -6.82
N THR A 78 16.05 11.14 -6.17
CA THR A 78 16.07 11.30 -4.70
C THR A 78 14.90 12.10 -4.12
N GLY A 79 14.08 12.73 -4.96
CA GLY A 79 12.86 13.44 -4.53
C GLY A 79 11.65 12.53 -4.32
N MET A 80 11.79 11.21 -4.56
CA MET A 80 10.71 10.23 -4.46
C MET A 80 10.59 9.57 -3.07
N ASP A 81 11.48 9.94 -2.13
CA ASP A 81 11.67 9.26 -0.83
C ASP A 81 10.76 9.71 0.32
N ASN A 82 10.29 10.96 0.30
CA ASN A 82 9.62 11.52 1.46
C ASN A 82 8.10 11.40 1.34
N ASP A 83 7.57 10.47 2.16
CA ASP A 83 6.18 10.31 2.57
C ASP A 83 5.27 9.54 1.61
N ASN A 84 5.65 8.29 1.37
CA ASN A 84 4.82 7.20 0.84
C ASN A 84 4.80 7.12 -0.69
N VAL A 85 4.84 5.89 -1.22
CA VAL A 85 4.61 5.57 -2.65
C VAL A 85 3.35 6.24 -3.21
N PHE A 86 2.35 6.44 -2.36
CA PHE A 86 1.08 7.08 -2.66
C PHE A 86 1.05 8.58 -2.30
N GLY A 87 2.22 9.19 -2.10
CA GLY A 87 2.40 10.59 -1.75
C GLY A 87 1.95 11.53 -2.86
N ARG A 88 2.28 12.82 -2.69
CA ARG A 88 1.89 13.84 -3.67
C ARG A 88 2.65 13.66 -4.98
N GLU A 89 1.98 13.98 -6.08
CA GLU A 89 2.58 14.00 -7.41
C GLU A 89 3.84 14.89 -7.45
N LEU A 90 4.93 14.34 -7.99
CA LEU A 90 6.14 15.08 -8.28
C LEU A 90 5.90 15.99 -9.50
N ARG A 91 5.70 17.28 -9.24
CA ARG A 91 5.62 18.30 -10.29
C ARG A 91 7.03 18.66 -10.76
N ILE A 92 7.45 18.12 -11.89
CA ILE A 92 8.73 18.45 -12.53
C ILE A 92 8.40 19.37 -13.71
N GLY A 93 8.77 20.65 -13.60
CA GLY A 93 8.48 21.69 -14.59
C GLY A 93 7.15 22.39 -14.34
N GLU A 94 7.18 23.42 -13.49
CA GLU A 94 6.23 24.53 -13.57
C GLU A 94 6.94 25.66 -14.33
N SER A 95 6.49 25.89 -15.56
CA SER A 95 6.79 27.10 -16.34
C SER A 95 5.65 28.09 -16.20
#